data_AF-A0A261FF47-F1
#
_entry.id   AF-A0A261FF47-F1
#
_cell.length_a   1.000
_cell.length_b   1.000
_cell.length_c   1.000
_cell.angle_alpha   90.00
_cell.angle_beta   90.00
_cell.angle_gamma   90.00
#
_symmetry.space_group_name_H-M   'P 1'
#
loop_
_entity.id
_entity.type
_entity.pdbx_description
1 polymer ?
#
loop_
_entity_poly.entity_id
_entity_poly.type
_entity_poly.pdbx_seq_one_letter_code
_entity_poly.pdbx_strand_id
1 'polypeptide(L)'
;MARYTREQRRRAVELYVRYECCAADAIRELGYPSREALRMWHRDWLEEQRTGIPSTRGERYSRYTLEQRRAAVDHYLTHGRRASRTIRQMGYPSKTLLASWIDELAPGE
;
A
#
# COMPACT_ATOMS: atom_id res chain seq x y z
N MET A 1 6.87 -7.36 12.59
CA MET A 1 5.71 -7.81 11.79
C MET A 1 5.97 -7.47 10.33
N ALA A 2 5.82 -8.43 9.42
CA ALA A 2 6.11 -8.25 8.00
C ALA A 2 5.29 -7.07 7.43
N ARG A 3 5.99 -6.13 6.79
CA ARG A 3 5.37 -5.01 6.07
C ARG A 3 4.86 -5.53 4.74
N TYR A 4 3.57 -5.82 4.67
CA TYR A 4 2.90 -6.14 3.41
C TYR A 4 2.46 -4.84 2.73
N THR A 5 2.79 -4.67 1.45
CA THR A 5 2.39 -3.50 0.66
C THR A 5 0.88 -3.49 0.41
N ARG A 6 0.32 -2.33 0.01
CA ARG A 6 -1.09 -2.23 -0.37
C ARG A 6 -1.44 -3.19 -1.51
N GLU A 7 -0.54 -3.30 -2.49
CA GLU A 7 -0.61 -4.25 -3.61
C GLU A 7 -0.74 -5.70 -3.11
N GLN A 8 0.14 -6.12 -2.21
CA GLN A 8 0.13 -7.47 -1.66
C GLN A 8 -1.15 -7.78 -0.88
N ARG A 9 -1.65 -6.78 -0.13
CA ARG A 9 -2.93 -6.89 0.59
C ARG A 9 -4.09 -7.05 -0.37
N ARG A 10 -4.14 -6.23 -1.43
CA ARG A 10 -5.18 -6.29 -2.47
C ARG A 10 -5.19 -7.65 -3.15
N ARG A 11 -4.03 -8.11 -3.63
CA ARG A 11 -3.89 -9.42 -4.28
C ARG A 11 -4.32 -10.57 -3.36
N ALA A 12 -3.98 -10.50 -2.08
CA ALA A 12 -4.41 -11.50 -1.11
C ALA A 12 -5.93 -11.51 -0.90
N VAL A 13 -6.57 -10.34 -0.83
CA VAL A 13 -8.03 -10.24 -0.70
C VAL A 13 -8.74 -10.70 -1.97
N GLU A 14 -8.26 -10.35 -3.15
CA GLU A 14 -8.81 -10.82 -4.42
C GLU A 14 -8.75 -12.35 -4.54
N LEU A 15 -7.62 -12.93 -4.13
CA LEU A 15 -7.44 -14.37 -4.11
C LEU A 15 -8.39 -15.03 -3.08
N TYR A 16 -8.56 -14.41 -1.91
CA TYR A 16 -9.48 -14.88 -0.88
C TYR A 16 -10.94 -14.89 -1.34
N VAL A 17 -11.37 -13.86 -2.08
CA VAL A 17 -12.72 -13.82 -2.67
C VAL A 17 -12.86 -14.86 -3.78
N ARG A 18 -11.83 -15.05 -4.61
CA ARG A 18 -11.81 -16.06 -5.69
C ARG A 18 -11.95 -17.48 -5.15
N TYR A 19 -11.35 -17.79 -4.01
CA TYR A 19 -11.46 -19.09 -3.35
C TYR A 19 -12.64 -19.19 -2.37
N GLU A 20 -13.71 -18.42 -2.58
CA GLU A 20 -14.94 -18.50 -1.76
C GLU A 20 -14.67 -18.34 -0.26
N CYS A 21 -13.75 -17.43 0.10
CA CYS A 21 -13.30 -17.18 1.48
C CYS A 21 -12.48 -18.33 2.12
N CYS A 22 -11.88 -19.21 1.32
CA CYS A 22 -10.91 -20.18 1.82
C CYS A 22 -9.55 -19.54 2.08
N ALA A 23 -9.32 -19.14 3.34
CA ALA A 23 -8.03 -18.58 3.73
C ALA A 23 -6.87 -19.59 3.63
N ALA A 24 -7.13 -20.88 3.77
CA ALA A 24 -6.09 -21.91 3.69
C ALA A 24 -5.50 -21.97 2.28
N ASP A 25 -6.34 -21.96 1.24
CA ASP A 25 -5.88 -21.99 -0.15
C ASP A 25 -5.18 -20.70 -0.55
N ALA A 26 -5.72 -19.54 -0.15
CA ALA A 26 -5.06 -18.26 -0.41
C ALA A 26 -3.65 -18.18 0.21
N ILE A 27 -3.48 -18.71 1.43
CA ILE A 27 -2.19 -18.73 2.12
C ILE A 27 -1.26 -19.79 1.53
N ARG A 28 -1.80 -20.94 1.11
CA ARG A 28 -1.03 -22.01 0.46
C ARG A 28 -0.44 -21.55 -0.87
N GLU A 29 -1.18 -20.73 -1.62
CA GLU A 29 -0.71 -20.18 -2.89
C GLU A 29 0.25 -19.01 -2.73
N LEU A 30 -0.05 -18.05 -1.84
CA LEU A 30 0.77 -16.85 -1.68
C LEU A 30 1.96 -17.04 -0.73
N GLY A 31 1.90 -18.02 0.18
CA GLY A 31 2.88 -18.19 1.26
C GLY A 31 2.78 -17.14 2.38
N TYR A 32 1.83 -16.21 2.27
CA TYR A 32 1.49 -15.14 3.21
C TYR A 32 0.04 -14.70 2.91
N PRO A 33 -0.64 -13.90 3.75
CA PRO A 33 -0.34 -13.51 5.13
C PRO A 33 -0.85 -14.58 6.13
N SER A 34 -0.98 -14.25 7.42
CA SER A 34 -1.69 -15.11 8.36
C SER A 34 -3.21 -15.08 8.12
N ARG A 35 -3.91 -16.14 8.56
CA ARG A 35 -5.37 -16.28 8.40
C ARG A 35 -6.15 -15.10 9.00
N GLU A 36 -5.69 -14.56 10.12
CA GLU A 36 -6.30 -13.39 10.77
C GLU A 36 -6.07 -12.11 9.98
N ALA A 37 -4.86 -11.90 9.46
CA ALA A 37 -4.56 -10.75 8.62
C ALA A 37 -5.42 -10.74 7.35
N LEU A 38 -5.62 -11.91 6.73
CA LEU A 38 -6.45 -12.03 5.54
C LEU A 38 -7.92 -11.66 5.80
N ARG A 39 -8.51 -12.15 6.90
CA ARG A 39 -9.88 -11.77 7.30
C ARG A 39 -10.00 -10.27 7.58
N MET A 40 -9.00 -9.69 8.24
CA MET A 40 -8.96 -8.25 8.51
C MET A 40 -8.93 -7.46 7.20
N TRP A 41 -8.08 -7.84 6.24
CA TRP A 41 -7.96 -7.16 4.96
C TRP A 41 -9.23 -7.30 4.11
N HIS A 42 -9.88 -8.47 4.15
CA HIS A 42 -11.16 -8.67 3.47
C HIS A 42 -12.26 -7.76 4.05
N ARG A 43 -12.31 -7.61 5.38
CA ARG A 43 -13.24 -6.66 6.02
C ARG A 43 -12.94 -5.22 5.62
N ASP A 44 -11.67 -4.82 5.67
CA ASP A 44 -11.24 -3.48 5.24
C ASP A 44 -11.61 -3.22 3.77
N TRP A 45 -11.47 -4.22 2.90
CA TRP A 45 -11.87 -4.14 1.49
C TRP A 45 -13.38 -4.00 1.32
N LEU A 46 -14.19 -4.75 2.06
CA LEU A 46 -15.65 -4.59 2.06
C LEU A 46 -16.09 -3.20 2.55
N GLU A 47 -15.42 -2.66 3.57
CA GLU A 47 -15.66 -1.29 4.03
C GLU A 47 -15.25 -0.26 2.97
N GLU A 48 -14.12 -0.45 2.28
CA GLU A 48 -13.68 0.39 1.16
C GLU A 48 -14.68 0.33 -0.01
N GLN A 49 -15.20 -0.84 -0.39
CA GLN A 49 -16.24 -0.98 -1.41
C GLN A 49 -17.56 -0.30 -1.00
N ARG A 50 -17.92 -0.37 0.29
CA ARG A 50 -19.16 0.22 0.80
C ARG A 50 -19.11 1.74 0.93
N THR A 51 -17.96 2.28 1.31
CA THR A 51 -17.81 3.71 1.67
C THR A 51 -17.06 4.51 0.61
N GLY A 52 -16.34 3.83 -0.30
CA GLY A 52 -15.37 4.45 -1.20
C GLY A 52 -14.10 4.95 -0.52
N ILE A 53 -13.97 4.78 0.80
CA ILE A 53 -12.85 5.31 1.59
C ILE A 53 -11.83 4.19 1.83
N PRO A 54 -10.56 4.39 1.44
CA PRO A 54 -9.53 3.39 1.66
C PRO A 54 -9.21 3.19 3.15
N SER A 55 -8.98 1.93 3.54
CA SER A 55 -8.68 1.61 4.94
C SER A 55 -7.28 2.07 5.34
N THR A 56 -7.21 2.95 6.34
CA THR A 56 -5.97 3.46 6.94
C THR A 56 -5.30 2.45 7.90
N ARG A 57 -5.90 1.27 8.14
CA ARG A 57 -5.32 0.25 9.04
C ARG A 57 -3.97 -0.28 8.55
N GLY A 58 -3.77 -0.33 7.23
CA GLY A 58 -2.45 -0.66 6.65
C GLY A 58 -1.43 0.45 6.88
N GLU A 59 -1.88 1.70 6.83
CA GLU A 59 -1.06 2.88 7.05
C GLU A 59 -0.66 3.06 8.51
N ARG A 60 -1.45 2.55 9.47
CA ARG A 60 -1.14 2.58 10.91
C ARG A 60 0.24 1.99 11.25
N TYR A 61 0.78 1.13 10.39
CA TYR A 61 2.10 0.51 10.54
C TYR A 61 3.14 1.01 9.51
N SER A 62 2.71 1.90 8.60
CA SER A 62 3.61 2.63 7.73
C SER A 62 4.29 3.74 8.53
N ARG A 63 5.59 3.94 8.32
CA ARG A 63 6.33 5.05 8.94
C ARG A 63 5.84 6.43 8.46
N TYR A 64 5.11 6.46 7.34
CA TYR A 64 4.61 7.67 6.67
C TYR A 64 3.17 7.47 6.22
N THR A 65 2.33 8.49 6.41
CA THR A 65 0.90 8.47 6.02
C THR A 65 0.74 8.55 4.49
N LEU A 66 -0.39 8.11 3.95
CA LEU A 66 -0.68 8.24 2.51
C LEU A 66 -0.60 9.70 2.04
N GLU A 67 -1.05 10.65 2.87
CA GLU A 67 -0.93 12.08 2.57
C GLU A 67 0.53 12.53 2.45
N GLN A 68 1.40 12.09 3.37
CA GLN A 68 2.84 12.36 3.27
C GLN A 68 3.47 11.73 2.03
N ARG A 69 3.04 10.51 1.66
CA ARG A 69 3.49 9.83 0.44
C ARG A 69 3.06 10.60 -0.80
N ARG A 70 1.78 10.98 -0.89
CA ARG A 70 1.22 11.77 -1.98
C ARG A 70 1.88 13.13 -2.12
N ALA A 71 2.06 13.86 -1.02
CA ALA A 71 2.73 15.15 -1.04
C ALA A 71 4.18 15.02 -1.54
N ALA A 72 4.89 13.95 -1.15
CA ALA A 72 6.24 13.70 -1.63
C ALA A 72 6.29 13.36 -3.13
N VAL A 73 5.36 12.53 -3.61
CA VAL A 73 5.24 12.19 -5.04
C VAL A 73 4.83 13.41 -5.86
N ASP A 74 3.81 14.14 -5.44
CA ASP A 74 3.34 15.37 -6.10
C ASP A 74 4.45 16.41 -6.23
N HIS A 75 5.18 16.67 -5.14
CA HIS A 75 6.30 17.59 -5.17
C HIS A 75 7.40 17.13 -6.14
N TYR A 76 7.68 15.82 -6.19
CA TYR A 76 8.64 15.24 -7.14
C TYR A 76 8.20 15.45 -8.60
N LEU A 77 6.94 15.19 -8.93
CA LEU A 77 6.41 15.36 -10.29
C LEU A 77 6.39 16.84 -10.70
N THR A 78 5.94 17.73 -9.81
CA THR A 78 5.82 19.17 -10.08
C THR A 78 7.18 19.89 -10.14
N HIS A 79 8.18 19.48 -9.35
CA HIS A 79 9.47 20.19 -9.22
C HIS A 79 10.60 19.57 -10.07
N GLY A 80 10.24 18.92 -11.19
CA GLY A 80 11.17 18.48 -12.22
C GLY A 80 11.86 17.15 -11.95
N ARG A 81 11.17 16.22 -11.25
CA ARG A 81 11.59 14.81 -11.05
C ARG A 81 12.97 14.66 -10.42
N ARG A 82 13.36 15.59 -9.54
CA ARG A 82 14.62 15.57 -8.81
C ARG A 82 14.42 15.10 -7.38
N ALA A 83 14.59 13.79 -7.15
CA ALA A 83 14.46 13.18 -5.82
C ALA A 83 15.29 13.92 -4.75
N SER A 84 16.53 14.28 -5.04
CA SER A 84 17.40 15.01 -4.09
C SER A 84 16.82 16.36 -3.64
N ARG A 85 16.06 17.04 -4.50
CA ARG A 85 15.42 18.32 -4.20
C ARG A 85 14.23 18.11 -3.27
N THR A 86 13.37 17.13 -3.59
CA THR A 86 12.22 16.74 -2.76
C THR A 86 12.67 16.32 -1.36
N ILE A 87 13.72 15.51 -1.26
CA ILE A 87 14.26 15.02 0.03
C ILE A 87 14.83 16.18 0.86
N ARG A 88 15.56 17.10 0.22
CA ARG A 88 16.12 18.27 0.91
C ARG A 88 15.03 19.24 1.38
N GLN A 89 13.95 19.37 0.62
CA GLN A 89 12.83 20.25 0.94
C GLN A 89 11.94 19.69 2.05
N MET A 90 11.64 18.39 2.01
CA MET A 90 10.67 17.73 2.90
C MET A 90 11.32 17.10 4.13
N GLY A 91 12.64 16.81 4.11
CA GLY A 91 13.37 16.14 5.19
C GLY A 91 13.11 14.62 5.30
N TYR A 92 12.21 14.11 4.47
CA TYR A 92 11.85 12.71 4.24
C TYR A 92 11.23 12.65 2.83
N PRO A 93 10.98 11.48 2.20
CA PRO A 93 11.49 10.13 2.43
C PRO A 93 12.94 9.92 1.92
N SER A 94 13.46 8.69 1.91
CA SER A 94 14.71 8.36 1.20
C SER A 94 14.48 8.20 -0.31
N LYS A 95 15.53 8.29 -1.14
CA LYS A 95 15.42 8.18 -2.62
C LYS A 95 14.74 6.89 -3.07
N THR A 96 15.12 5.76 -2.49
CA THR A 96 14.52 4.44 -2.80
C THR A 96 13.04 4.39 -2.41
N LEU A 97 12.69 4.97 -1.27
CA LEU A 97 11.33 4.97 -0.77
C LEU A 97 10.43 5.88 -1.61
N LEU A 98 10.95 7.02 -2.07
CA LEU A 98 10.27 7.90 -3.03
C LEU A 98 9.99 7.17 -4.35
N ALA A 99 10.98 6.44 -4.88
CA ALA A 99 10.81 5.66 -6.11
C ALA A 99 9.71 4.58 -5.97
N SER A 100 9.69 3.84 -4.86
CA SER A 100 8.61 2.88 -4.58
C SER A 100 7.24 3.55 -4.43
N TRP A 101 7.18 4.80 -3.97
CA TRP A 101 5.92 5.54 -3.87
C TRP A 101 5.44 6.06 -5.22
N ILE A 102 6.36 6.47 -6.10
CA ILE A 102 6.04 6.85 -7.47
C ILE A 102 5.50 5.63 -8.23
N ASP A 103 6.15 4.47 -8.12
CA ASP A 103 5.67 3.22 -8.74
C ASP A 103 4.27 2.82 -8.24
N GLU A 104 4.00 2.96 -6.94
CA GLU A 104 2.70 2.62 -6.34
C GLU A 104 1.59 3.66 -6.62
N LEU A 105 1.92 4.96 -6.69
CA LEU A 105 0.95 6.06 -6.78
C LEU A 105 0.81 6.67 -8.17
N ALA A 106 1.81 6.50 -9.03
CA ALA A 106 1.88 7.03 -10.39
C ALA A 106 2.70 6.07 -11.28
N PRO A 107 2.19 4.84 -11.55
CA PRO A 107 2.89 3.87 -12.37
C PRO A 107 3.08 4.42 -13.80
N GLY A 108 4.34 4.63 -14.20
CA GLY A 108 4.71 5.14 -15.53
C GLY A 108 5.37 6.53 -15.56
N GLU A 109 5.56 7.18 -14.42
CA GLU A 109 6.24 8.50 -14.28
C GLU A 109 7.72 8.45 -13.88
#